data_AF-A0A935WXS9-F1
#
_entry.id   AF-A0A935WXS9-F1
#
_cell.length_a   1.000
_cell.length_b   1.000
_cell.length_c   1.000
_cell.angle_alpha   90.00
_cell.angle_beta   90.00
_cell.angle_gamma   90.00
#
_symmetry.space_group_name_H-M   'P 1'
#
loop_
_entity.id
_entity.type
_entity.pdbx_description
1 polymer ?
#
loop_
_entity_poly.entity_id
_entity_poly.type
_entity_poly.pdbx_seq_one_letter_code
_entity_poly.pdbx_strand_id
1 'polypeptide(L)'
;MVSDFFVDQDLSFEQVKALSHAMMAVARVDGVHESEMALVRGFYEGCSGRGDPSLEEVCAGPFDIAAKKSLFASPELAQMFIKSLILLAFADGQCSKPEDEAIRAYALVLGLSSEAVDQLFEATKEFLMSGLAHVENLEALKEVRRKLDPA
;
A
#
# COMPACT_ATOMS: atom_id res chain seq x y z
N MET A 1 2.94 18.40 -11.43
CA MET A 1 2.80 17.05 -12.01
C MET A 1 2.88 16.09 -10.85
N VAL A 2 1.74 15.61 -10.37
CA VAL A 2 1.71 14.51 -9.40
C VAL A 2 1.98 13.28 -10.24
N SER A 3 3.26 13.01 -10.50
CA SER A 3 3.70 11.91 -11.36
C SER A 3 3.13 10.60 -10.82
N ASP A 4 2.56 9.80 -11.71
CA ASP A 4 1.94 8.48 -11.51
C ASP A 4 2.71 7.62 -10.49
N PHE A 5 2.44 7.83 -9.19
CA PHE A 5 3.16 7.15 -8.10
C PHE A 5 2.87 5.65 -8.12
N PHE A 6 1.61 5.35 -8.45
CA PHE A 6 1.14 4.08 -9.00
C PHE A 6 0.95 4.29 -10.50
N VAL A 7 1.77 3.62 -11.31
CA VAL A 7 1.43 3.43 -12.72
C VAL A 7 0.15 2.61 -12.73
N ASP A 8 -0.82 2.98 -13.56
CA ASP A 8 -2.05 2.21 -13.74
C ASP A 8 -1.66 0.83 -14.30
N GLN A 9 -1.63 -0.16 -13.42
CA GLN A 9 -1.25 -1.53 -13.73
C GLN A 9 -2.52 -2.37 -13.63
N ASP A 10 -2.94 -2.95 -14.75
CA ASP A 10 -4.04 -3.90 -14.77
C ASP A 10 -3.65 -5.15 -13.96
N LEU A 11 -4.09 -5.18 -12.70
CA LEU A 11 -3.90 -6.32 -11.82
C LEU A 11 -4.92 -7.41 -12.17
N SER A 12 -4.41 -8.61 -12.44
CA SER A 12 -5.26 -9.81 -12.44
C SER A 12 -5.81 -10.07 -11.04
N PHE A 13 -6.97 -10.71 -10.96
CA PHE A 13 -7.58 -11.01 -9.67
C PHE A 13 -6.72 -11.93 -8.79
N GLU A 14 -5.88 -12.79 -9.38
CA GLU A 14 -4.88 -13.57 -8.63
C GLU A 14 -3.81 -12.67 -7.97
N GLN A 15 -3.39 -11.60 -8.65
CA GLN A 15 -2.46 -10.62 -8.07
C GLN A 15 -3.13 -9.78 -6.99
N VAL A 16 -4.40 -9.40 -7.17
CA VAL A 16 -5.19 -8.71 -6.13
C VAL A 16 -5.27 -9.55 -4.86
N LYS A 17 -5.59 -10.85 -4.99
CA LYS A 17 -5.63 -11.78 -3.86
C LYS A 17 -4.27 -11.90 -3.17
N ALA A 18 -3.21 -12.09 -3.95
CA ALA A 18 -1.86 -12.23 -3.43
C ALA A 18 -1.38 -10.94 -2.72
N LEU A 19 -1.66 -9.77 -3.29
CA LEU A 19 -1.32 -8.49 -2.69
C LEU A 19 -2.13 -8.23 -1.42
N SER A 20 -3.43 -8.50 -1.43
CA SER A 20 -4.29 -8.33 -0.24
C SER A 20 -3.86 -9.26 0.90
N HIS A 21 -3.48 -10.51 0.58
CA HIS A 21 -2.94 -11.45 1.56
C HIS A 21 -1.58 -10.98 2.10
N ALA A 22 -0.71 -10.46 1.23
CA ALA A 22 0.58 -9.90 1.64
C ALA A 22 0.42 -8.69 2.56
N MET A 23 -0.49 -7.77 2.22
CA MET A 23 -0.83 -6.61 3.03
C MET A 23 -1.33 -7.03 4.41
N MET A 24 -2.28 -7.97 4.45
CA MET A 24 -2.77 -8.54 5.70
C MET A 24 -1.66 -9.27 6.49
N ALA A 25 -0.72 -9.91 5.81
CA ALA A 25 0.39 -10.60 6.46
C ALA A 25 1.38 -9.62 7.11
N VAL A 26 1.66 -8.47 6.48
CA VAL A 26 2.50 -7.40 7.04
C VAL A 26 1.82 -6.77 8.26
N ALA A 27 0.56 -6.35 8.13
CA ALA A 27 -0.19 -5.75 9.24
C ALA A 27 -0.36 -6.71 10.46
N ARG A 28 -0.23 -8.02 10.25
CA ARG A 28 -0.28 -9.03 11.33
C ARG A 28 1.04 -9.20 12.08
N VAL A 29 2.15 -8.63 11.59
CA VAL A 29 3.49 -8.86 12.17
C VAL A 29 3.59 -8.26 13.58
N ASP A 30 3.08 -7.06 13.78
CA ASP A 30 3.10 -6.32 15.05
C ASP A 30 1.71 -5.99 15.59
N GLY A 31 0.67 -6.12 14.76
CA GLY A 31 -0.73 -6.10 15.16
C GLY A 31 -1.56 -5.22 14.25
N VAL A 32 -2.71 -5.73 13.82
CA VAL A 32 -3.50 -5.04 12.79
C VAL A 32 -4.18 -3.80 13.36
N HIS A 33 -3.87 -2.63 12.78
CA HIS A 33 -4.53 -1.37 13.08
C HIS A 33 -5.80 -1.15 12.24
N GLU A 34 -6.74 -0.33 12.73
CA GLU A 34 -8.00 -0.06 12.03
C GLU A 34 -7.78 0.60 10.67
N SER A 35 -6.83 1.52 10.56
CA SER A 35 -6.47 2.21 9.31
C SER A 35 -5.93 1.26 8.25
N GLU A 36 -5.08 0.32 8.64
CA GLU A 36 -4.53 -0.69 7.75
C GLU A 36 -5.62 -1.64 7.26
N MET A 37 -6.46 -2.13 8.18
CA MET A 37 -7.59 -3.01 7.85
C MET A 37 -8.57 -2.31 6.89
N ALA A 38 -8.85 -1.03 7.10
CA ALA A 38 -9.69 -0.23 6.21
C ALA A 38 -9.05 -0.12 4.81
N LEU A 39 -7.74 0.07 4.74
CA LEU A 39 -7.00 0.15 3.47
C LEU A 39 -7.03 -1.20 2.73
N VAL A 40 -6.75 -2.32 3.39
CA VAL A 40 -6.79 -3.66 2.77
C VAL A 40 -8.20 -3.99 2.30
N ARG A 41 -9.22 -3.73 3.12
CA ARG A 41 -10.63 -3.95 2.73
C ARG A 41 -11.03 -3.10 1.55
N GLY A 42 -10.74 -1.79 1.58
CA GLY A 42 -11.07 -0.88 0.49
C GLY A 42 -10.38 -1.28 -0.82
N PHE A 43 -9.12 -1.71 -0.75
CA PHE A 43 -8.39 -2.23 -1.92
C PHE A 43 -9.04 -3.51 -2.46
N TYR A 44 -9.29 -4.51 -1.61
CA TYR A 44 -9.86 -5.78 -2.04
C TYR A 44 -11.27 -5.62 -2.61
N GLU A 45 -12.15 -4.91 -1.88
CA GLU A 45 -13.53 -4.67 -2.28
C GLU A 45 -13.61 -3.87 -3.58
N GLY A 46 -12.71 -2.91 -3.79
CA GLY A 46 -12.62 -2.13 -5.02
C GLY A 46 -12.24 -2.95 -6.26
N CYS A 47 -11.57 -4.08 -6.07
CA CYS A 47 -11.14 -4.97 -7.14
C CYS A 47 -11.97 -6.27 -7.24
N SER A 48 -12.69 -6.65 -6.19
CA SER A 48 -13.50 -7.87 -6.15
C SER A 48 -14.88 -7.68 -6.81
N GLY A 49 -15.35 -8.73 -7.47
CA GLY A 49 -16.67 -8.79 -8.10
C GLY A 49 -17.62 -9.77 -7.39
N ARG A 50 -18.83 -9.87 -7.94
CA ARG A 50 -19.84 -10.79 -7.41
C ARG A 50 -19.45 -12.25 -7.71
N GLY A 51 -19.27 -13.04 -6.65
CA GLY A 51 -18.92 -14.47 -6.75
C GLY A 51 -17.44 -14.78 -6.46
N ASP A 52 -16.64 -13.74 -6.23
CA ASP A 52 -15.28 -13.88 -5.73
C ASP A 52 -15.26 -14.27 -4.24
N PRO A 53 -14.18 -14.92 -3.76
CA PRO A 53 -14.02 -15.24 -2.33
C PRO A 53 -14.03 -13.98 -1.48
N SER A 54 -14.34 -14.12 -0.19
CA SER A 54 -14.19 -13.02 0.76
C SER A 54 -12.70 -12.73 1.05
N LEU A 55 -12.41 -11.51 1.49
CA LEU A 55 -11.06 -11.14 1.95
C LEU A 55 -10.56 -12.08 3.05
N GLU A 56 -11.46 -12.54 3.93
CA GLU A 56 -11.14 -13.44 5.03
C GLU A 56 -10.70 -14.82 4.52
N GLU A 57 -11.37 -15.34 3.49
CA GLU A 57 -10.98 -16.59 2.82
C GLU A 57 -9.64 -16.45 2.09
N VAL A 58 -9.40 -15.32 1.43
CA VAL A 58 -8.15 -15.04 0.72
C VAL A 58 -6.97 -14.92 1.69
N CYS A 59 -7.17 -14.27 2.83
CA CYS A 59 -6.16 -14.03 3.85
C CYS A 59 -6.09 -15.15 4.90
N ALA A 60 -6.73 -16.29 4.64
CA ALA A 60 -6.71 -17.45 5.52
C ALA A 60 -5.32 -18.11 5.48
N GLY A 61 -4.68 -18.20 6.65
CA GLY A 61 -3.38 -18.85 6.80
C GLY A 61 -2.17 -17.97 6.48
N PRO A 62 -0.97 -18.57 6.49
CA PRO A 62 0.29 -17.85 6.27
C PRO A 62 0.47 -17.46 4.81
N PHE A 63 1.05 -16.28 4.58
CA PHE A 63 1.42 -15.82 3.25
C PHE A 63 2.82 -16.34 2.86
N ASP A 64 2.97 -16.82 1.63
CA ASP A 64 4.25 -17.27 1.08
C ASP A 64 4.58 -16.47 -0.19
N ILE A 65 5.49 -15.50 -0.06
CA ILE A 65 5.95 -14.67 -1.16
C ILE A 65 6.71 -15.48 -2.23
N ALA A 66 7.41 -16.55 -1.85
CA ALA A 66 8.18 -17.35 -2.80
C ALA A 66 7.25 -18.10 -3.77
N ALA A 67 6.13 -18.63 -3.26
CA ALA A 67 5.09 -19.25 -4.07
C ALA A 67 4.37 -18.26 -5.01
N LYS A 68 4.33 -16.97 -4.66
CA LYS A 68 3.65 -15.92 -5.43
C LYS A 68 4.58 -15.08 -6.30
N LYS A 69 5.90 -15.31 -6.24
CA LYS A 69 6.92 -14.58 -6.99
C LYS A 69 6.64 -14.52 -8.50
N SER A 70 6.13 -15.59 -9.10
CA SER A 70 5.81 -15.63 -10.53
C SER A 70 4.70 -14.67 -10.94
N LEU A 71 3.82 -14.28 -10.02
CA LEU A 71 2.74 -13.29 -10.27
C LEU A 71 3.29 -11.87 -10.35
N PHE A 72 4.45 -11.61 -9.75
CA PHE A 72 5.10 -10.30 -9.69
C PHE A 72 6.49 -10.36 -10.35
N ALA A 73 6.62 -11.15 -11.42
CA ALA A 73 7.90 -11.39 -12.10
C ALA A 73 8.46 -10.14 -12.81
N SER A 74 7.59 -9.21 -13.21
CA SER A 74 8.01 -7.96 -13.84
C SER A 74 8.55 -6.99 -12.79
N PRO A 75 9.66 -6.28 -13.06
CA PRO A 75 10.23 -5.30 -12.13
C PRO A 75 9.21 -4.23 -11.69
N GLU A 76 8.35 -3.80 -12.60
CA GLU A 76 7.29 -2.81 -12.34
C GLU A 76 6.23 -3.36 -11.35
N LEU A 77 5.82 -4.61 -11.54
CA LEU A 77 4.88 -5.29 -10.65
C LEU A 77 5.48 -5.55 -9.27
N ALA A 78 6.76 -5.93 -9.21
CA ALA A 78 7.47 -6.11 -7.94
C ALA A 78 7.60 -4.79 -7.18
N GLN A 79 7.94 -3.69 -7.88
CA GLN A 79 8.01 -2.35 -7.27
C GLN A 79 6.64 -1.90 -6.77
N MET A 80 5.59 -2.05 -7.58
CA MET A 80 4.22 -1.70 -7.19
C MET A 80 3.77 -2.53 -5.98
N PHE A 81 4.05 -3.84 -5.95
CA PHE A 81 3.75 -4.69 -4.81
C PHE A 81 4.40 -4.16 -3.52
N ILE A 82 5.69 -3.86 -3.56
CA ILE A 82 6.42 -3.33 -2.40
C ILE A 82 5.93 -1.93 -2.01
N LYS A 83 5.67 -1.03 -2.97
CA LYS A 83 5.09 0.30 -2.70
C LYS A 83 3.76 0.19 -1.96
N SER A 84 2.89 -0.73 -2.37
CA SER A 84 1.60 -0.95 -1.73
C SER A 84 1.73 -1.43 -0.28
N LEU A 85 2.74 -2.28 0.00
CA LEU A 85 3.03 -2.69 1.38
C LEU A 85 3.61 -1.56 2.23
N ILE A 86 4.50 -0.74 1.67
CA ILE A 86 5.04 0.43 2.36
C ILE A 86 3.89 1.42 2.67
N LEU A 87 3.00 1.68 1.70
CA LEU A 87 1.85 2.55 1.91
C LEU A 87 0.95 2.04 3.04
N LEU A 88 0.72 0.72 3.09
CA LEU A 88 -0.04 0.09 4.17
C LEU A 88 0.63 0.31 5.52
N ALA A 89 1.93 0.04 5.63
CA ALA A 89 2.68 0.22 6.88
C ALA A 89 2.78 1.69 7.33
N PHE A 90 2.45 2.64 6.46
CA PHE A 90 2.32 4.06 6.84
C PHE A 90 0.86 4.51 6.96
N ALA A 91 -0.13 3.61 6.86
CA ALA A 91 -1.55 3.97 6.91
C ALA A 91 -1.98 4.53 8.27
N ASP A 92 -1.31 4.13 9.35
CA ASP A 92 -1.46 4.67 10.70
C ASP A 92 -0.48 5.84 10.99
N GLY A 93 0.41 6.13 10.04
CA GLY A 93 1.43 7.18 10.11
C GLY A 93 2.83 6.71 10.53
N GLN A 94 3.04 5.44 10.90
CA GLN A 94 4.34 4.94 11.33
C GLN A 94 4.60 3.50 10.90
N CYS A 95 5.62 3.30 10.06
CA CYS A 95 6.11 1.95 9.77
C CYS A 95 7.00 1.44 10.92
N SER A 96 6.63 0.29 11.49
CA SER A 96 7.38 -0.34 12.58
C SER A 96 8.61 -1.10 12.06
N LYS A 97 9.57 -1.40 12.95
CA LYS A 97 10.76 -2.18 12.56
C LYS A 97 10.40 -3.59 12.07
N PRO A 98 9.50 -4.35 12.73
CA PRO A 98 9.07 -5.64 12.23
C PRO A 98 8.41 -5.61 10.84
N GLU A 99 7.62 -4.57 10.55
CA GLU A 99 6.99 -4.41 9.23
C GLU A 99 8.03 -4.08 8.15
N ASP A 100 8.97 -3.16 8.41
CA ASP A 100 10.07 -2.84 7.50
C ASP A 100 10.91 -4.09 7.19
N GLU A 101 11.23 -4.89 8.21
CA GLU A 101 11.95 -6.16 8.03
C GLU A 101 11.17 -7.15 7.14
N ALA A 102 9.86 -7.27 7.34
CA ALA A 102 9.00 -8.13 6.53
C ALA A 102 8.92 -7.66 5.07
N ILE A 103 8.75 -6.35 4.84
CA ILE A 103 8.72 -5.75 3.51
C ILE A 103 10.04 -5.97 2.77
N ARG A 104 11.18 -5.75 3.46
CA ARG A 104 12.52 -5.98 2.90
C ARG A 104 12.75 -7.45 2.56
N ALA A 105 12.29 -8.37 3.41
CA ALA A 105 12.37 -9.80 3.13
C ALA A 105 11.58 -10.17 1.86
N TYR A 106 10.37 -9.63 1.69
CA TYR A 106 9.57 -9.86 0.50
C TYR A 106 10.22 -9.28 -0.75
N ALA A 107 10.76 -8.06 -0.66
CA ALA A 107 11.46 -7.42 -1.76
C ALA A 107 12.67 -8.23 -2.23
N LEU A 108 13.45 -8.78 -1.29
CA LEU A 108 14.58 -9.65 -1.60
C LEU A 108 14.15 -10.91 -2.36
N VAL A 109 13.03 -11.54 -1.95
CA VAL A 109 12.49 -12.71 -2.64
C VAL A 109 12.04 -12.37 -4.05
N LEU A 110 11.42 -11.19 -4.24
CA LEU A 110 11.03 -10.67 -5.55
C LEU A 110 12.22 -10.27 -6.43
N GLY A 111 13.42 -10.16 -5.87
CA GLY A 111 14.66 -9.84 -6.58
C GLY A 111 14.98 -8.35 -6.65
N LEU A 112 14.38 -7.52 -5.79
CA LEU A 112 14.73 -6.12 -5.63
C LEU A 112 15.98 -5.97 -4.74
N SER A 113 16.86 -5.04 -5.09
CA SER A 113 18.02 -4.70 -4.24
C SER A 113 17.57 -3.86 -3.03
N SER A 114 18.35 -3.90 -1.95
CA SER A 114 18.08 -3.07 -0.77
C SER A 114 18.03 -1.58 -1.11
N GLU A 115 18.89 -1.12 -2.03
CA GLU A 115 18.93 0.26 -2.52
C GLU A 115 17.62 0.65 -3.23
N ALA A 116 17.05 -0.26 -4.02
CA ALA A 116 15.75 -0.02 -4.66
C ALA A 116 14.63 0.08 -3.62
N VAL A 117 14.66 -0.77 -2.58
CA VAL A 117 13.68 -0.72 -1.48
C VAL A 117 13.79 0.60 -0.71
N ASP A 118 15.00 1.06 -0.40
CA ASP A 118 15.21 2.35 0.28
C ASP A 118 14.66 3.52 -0.54
N GLN A 119 14.87 3.50 -1.87
CA GLN A 119 14.28 4.50 -2.77
C GLN A 119 12.75 4.44 -2.77
N LEU A 120 12.16 3.24 -2.72
CA LEU A 120 10.70 3.08 -2.63
C LEU A 120 10.15 3.62 -1.31
N PHE A 121 10.85 3.41 -0.19
CA PHE A 121 10.48 3.98 1.11
C PHE A 121 10.48 5.50 1.08
N GLU A 122 11.56 6.11 0.60
CA GLU A 122 11.66 7.57 0.53
C GLU A 122 10.62 8.17 -0.43
N ALA A 123 10.43 7.57 -1.60
CA ALA A 123 9.40 8.00 -2.54
C ALA A 123 7.98 7.90 -1.95
N THR A 124 7.68 6.83 -1.20
CA THR A 124 6.37 6.65 -0.55
C THR A 124 6.14 7.67 0.56
N LYS A 125 7.16 7.96 1.37
CA LYS A 125 7.10 9.02 2.39
C LYS A 125 6.89 10.38 1.75
N GLU A 126 7.64 10.71 0.70
CA GLU A 126 7.49 11.97 -0.02
C GLU A 126 6.09 12.11 -0.61
N PHE A 127 5.54 11.03 -1.19
CA PHE A 127 4.17 11.00 -1.69
C PHE A 127 3.14 11.28 -0.58
N LEU A 128 3.27 10.61 0.57
CA LEU A 128 2.39 10.82 1.73
C LEU A 128 2.47 12.26 2.26
N MET A 129 3.69 12.80 2.40
CA MET A 129 3.90 14.19 2.83
C MET A 129 3.33 15.20 1.82
N SER A 130 3.50 14.95 0.52
CA SER A 130 2.95 15.79 -0.54
C SER A 130 1.41 15.79 -0.52
N GLY A 131 0.80 14.62 -0.31
CA GLY A 131 -0.64 14.47 -0.14
C GLY A 131 -1.16 15.25 1.07
N LEU A 132 -0.50 15.15 2.22
CA LEU A 132 -0.85 15.90 3.44
C LEU A 132 -0.73 17.41 3.23
N ALA A 133 0.37 17.89 2.65
CA ALA A 133 0.57 19.31 2.37
C ALA A 133 -0.48 19.88 1.41
N HIS A 134 -1.02 19.06 0.50
CA HIS A 134 -2.11 19.47 -0.37
C HIS A 134 -3.44 19.58 0.40
N VAL A 135 -3.75 18.63 1.28
CA VAL A 135 -4.95 18.65 2.13
C VAL A 135 -4.91 19.83 3.11
N GLU A 136 -3.78 20.09 3.77
CA GLU A 136 -3.62 21.23 4.68
C GLU A 136 -3.81 22.57 3.96
N ASN A 137 -3.26 22.71 2.74
CA ASN A 137 -3.47 23.91 1.92
C ASN A 137 -4.93 24.06 1.49
N LEU A 138 -5.64 22.97 1.19
CA LEU A 138 -7.07 23.03 0.86
C LEU A 138 -7.93 23.45 2.06
N GLU A 139 -7.64 22.94 3.26
CA GLU A 139 -8.32 23.37 4.49
C GLU A 139 -8.00 24.84 4.83
N ALA A 140 -6.73 25.26 4.69
CA ALA A 140 -6.33 26.65 4.87
C ALA A 140 -7.02 27.60 3.85
N LEU A 141 -7.18 27.16 2.60
CA LEU A 141 -7.90 27.92 1.56
C LEU A 141 -9.41 27.99 1.84
N LYS A 142 -10.02 26.91 2.35
CA LYS A 142 -11.43 26.93 2.81
C LYS A 142 -11.61 27.91 3.97
N GLU A 143 -10.68 27.95 4.92
CA GLU A 143 -10.70 28.90 6.03
C GLU A 143 -10.57 30.37 5.57
N VAL A 144 -9.68 30.65 4.61
CA VAL A 144 -9.52 31.98 4.03
C VAL A 144 -10.78 32.39 3.25
N ARG A 145 -11.36 31.48 2.46
CA ARG A 145 -12.64 31.72 1.78
C ARG A 145 -13.76 32.04 2.77
N ARG A 146 -13.86 31.30 3.88
CA ARG A 146 -14.84 31.56 4.95
C ARG A 146 -14.65 32.93 5.61
N LYS A 147 -13.42 33.47 5.64
CA LYS A 147 -13.11 34.81 6.17
C LYS A 147 -13.36 35.94 5.17
N LEU A 148 -13.39 35.64 3.87
CA LEU A 148 -13.57 36.61 2.78
C LEU A 148 -15.01 36.69 2.25
N ASP A 149 -15.89 35.76 2.64
CA ASP A 149 -17.35 35.87 2.54
C ASP A 149 -17.95 36.23 3.93
N PRO A 150 -17.81 37.47 4.43
CA PRO A 150 -18.70 37.92 5.48
C PRO A 150 -20.09 38.12 4.86
N ALA A 151 -21.10 37.46 5.44
CA ALA A 151 -22.50 37.75 5.16
C ALA A 151 -22.83 39.25 5.26
#